data_AF-A0A5E6NG05-F1
#
_entry.id   AF-A0A5E6NG05-F1
#
_cell.length_a   1.000
_cell.length_b   1.000
_cell.length_c   1.000
_cell.angle_alpha   90.00
_cell.angle_beta   90.00
_cell.angle_gamma   90.00
#
_symmetry.space_group_name_H-M   'P 1'
#
loop_
_entity.id
_entity.type
_entity.pdbx_description
1 polymer ?
#
loop_
_entity_poly.entity_id
_entity_poly.type
_entity_poly.pdbx_seq_one_letter_code
_entity_poly.pdbx_strand_id
1 'polypeptide(L)' 'TDGKFLNGSTTHTNDEQGAWWQVDLGSKKNISQIIIYNRTDCCANRLSNYQVSISNKADFSTHTYQQDFHVVPDPKKSFN' A
#
# COMPACT_ATOMS: atom_id res chain seq x y z
N THR A 1 -12.54 -5.86 -3.60
CA THR A 1 -12.63 -4.40 -3.85
C THR A 1 -12.85 -4.20 -5.34
N ASP A 2 -13.63 -3.18 -5.72
CA ASP A 2 -13.88 -2.82 -7.13
C ASP A 2 -13.14 -1.54 -7.55
N GLY A 3 -12.41 -0.92 -6.62
CA GLY A 3 -11.61 0.29 -6.85
C GLY A 3 -12.44 1.57 -7.00
N LYS A 4 -13.77 1.53 -6.83
CA LYS A 4 -14.63 2.72 -6.91
C LYS A 4 -14.76 3.37 -5.54
N PHE A 5 -14.36 4.63 -5.41
CA PHE A 5 -14.33 5.29 -4.11
C PHE A 5 -15.69 5.39 -3.42
N LEU A 6 -16.73 5.75 -4.18
CA LEU A 6 -18.09 5.87 -3.65
C LEU A 6 -18.71 4.53 -3.22
N ASN A 7 -18.11 3.40 -3.59
CA ASN A 7 -18.54 2.08 -3.15
C ASN A 7 -17.92 1.66 -1.81
N GLY A 8 -17.12 2.54 -1.16
CA GLY A 8 -16.59 2.34 0.18
C GLY A 8 -15.52 1.25 0.29
N SER A 9 -14.96 0.80 -0.84
CA SER A 9 -14.00 -0.32 -0.90
C SER A 9 -12.53 0.14 -1.03
N THR A 10 -12.28 1.44 -0.90
CA THR A 10 -10.97 2.10 -1.01
C THR A 10 -10.72 3.00 0.19
N THR A 11 -9.46 3.13 0.63
CA THR A 11 -9.06 4.09 1.66
C THR A 11 -8.73 5.46 1.03
N HIS A 12 -8.66 6.51 1.85
CA HIS A 12 -8.27 7.86 1.43
C HIS A 12 -7.64 8.62 2.61
N THR A 13 -6.54 9.31 2.34
CA THR A 13 -5.83 10.19 3.30
C THR A 13 -6.10 11.65 2.96
N ASN A 14 -5.61 12.57 3.79
CA ASN A 14 -5.57 13.98 3.38
C ASN A 14 -4.59 14.19 2.21
N ASP A 15 -4.65 15.38 1.62
CA ASP A 15 -3.65 15.81 0.64
C ASP A 15 -2.38 16.25 1.38
N GLU A 16 -1.45 15.31 1.57
CA GLU A 16 -0.24 15.50 2.38
C GLU A 16 0.97 14.81 1.77
N GLN A 17 2.15 15.39 2.00
CA GLN A 17 3.41 14.79 1.58
C GLN A 17 3.74 13.60 2.47
N GLY A 18 4.09 12.47 1.86
CA GLY A 18 4.43 11.26 2.60
C GLY A 18 3.22 10.58 3.24
N ALA A 19 2.02 10.75 2.67
CA ALA A 19 0.83 10.00 3.04
C ALA A 19 1.13 8.50 3.09
N TRP A 20 0.64 7.83 4.13
CA TRP A 20 0.94 6.43 4.37
C TRP A 20 -0.29 5.67 4.87
N TRP A 21 -0.21 4.35 4.73
CA TRP A 21 -1.15 3.42 5.31
C TRP A 21 -0.38 2.26 5.93
N GLN A 22 -0.88 1.76 7.06
CA GLN A 22 -0.25 0.67 7.79
C GLN A 22 -1.31 -0.32 8.26
N VAL A 23 -0.91 -1.58 8.36
CA VAL A 23 -1.65 -2.62 9.07
C VAL A 23 -0.74 -3.30 10.10
N ASP A 24 -1.30 -3.56 11.28
CA ASP A 24 -0.71 -4.46 12.27
C ASP A 24 -1.28 -5.87 12.07
N LEU A 25 -0.40 -6.85 11.85
CA LEU A 25 -0.79 -8.25 11.66
C LEU A 25 -1.01 -8.99 13.00
N GLY A 26 -0.85 -8.31 14.14
CA GLY A 26 -1.04 -8.80 15.51
C GLY A 26 0.08 -9.72 16.02
N SER A 27 0.89 -10.28 15.12
CA SER A 27 2.12 -11.01 15.45
C SER A 27 3.05 -11.02 14.23
N LYS A 28 4.29 -11.48 14.42
CA LYS A 28 5.16 -11.80 13.27
C LYS A 28 4.49 -12.87 12.41
N LYS A 29 4.45 -12.65 11.09
CA LYS A 29 3.91 -13.57 10.09
C LYS A 29 4.90 -13.73 8.94
N ASN A 30 4.90 -14.90 8.32
CA ASN A 30 5.57 -15.09 7.04
C ASN A 30 4.66 -14.52 5.95
N ILE A 31 5.16 -13.53 5.22
CA ILE A 31 4.45 -12.89 4.11
C ILE A 31 4.96 -13.55 2.83
N SER A 32 4.09 -14.24 2.10
CA SER A 32 4.45 -14.92 0.85
C SER A 32 4.17 -14.09 -0.40
N GLN A 33 3.23 -13.16 -0.32
CA GLN A 33 2.81 -12.31 -1.42
C GLN A 33 2.10 -11.07 -0.87
N ILE A 34 2.37 -9.93 -1.48
CA ILE A 34 1.64 -8.68 -1.30
C ILE A 34 0.94 -8.34 -2.61
N ILE A 35 -0.32 -7.91 -2.51
CA ILE A 35 -1.09 -7.40 -3.64
C ILE A 35 -1.64 -6.04 -3.27
N ILE A 36 -1.25 -5.01 -4.02
CA ILE A 36 -1.74 -3.65 -3.88
C ILE A 36 -2.79 -3.42 -4.97
N TYR A 37 -4.01 -3.09 -4.56
CA TYR A 37 -5.10 -2.70 -5.44
C TYR A 37 -5.25 -1.18 -5.43
N ASN A 38 -5.30 -0.56 -6.60
CA ASN A 38 -5.47 0.87 -6.75
C ASN A 38 -6.96 1.25 -6.89
N ARG A 39 -7.24 2.53 -6.70
CA ARG A 39 -8.49 3.16 -7.10
C ARG A 39 -8.59 3.18 -8.64
N THR A 40 -9.78 2.93 -9.18
CA THR A 40 -10.00 2.73 -10.62
C THR A 40 -10.97 3.73 -11.27
N ASP A 41 -11.79 4.44 -10.49
CA ASP A 41 -12.79 5.41 -10.98
C ASP A 41 -12.25 6.82 -11.23
N CYS A 42 -11.15 7.20 -10.58
CA CYS A 42 -10.35 8.39 -10.90
C CYS A 42 -8.99 8.30 -10.23
N CYS A 43 -8.11 9.26 -10.56
CA CYS A 43 -7.03 9.64 -9.67
C CYS A 43 -6.00 8.52 -9.40
N ALA A 44 -5.95 7.51 -10.27
CA ALA A 44 -5.10 6.33 -10.13
C ALA A 44 -3.61 6.71 -10.02
N ASN A 45 -3.21 7.82 -10.65
CA ASN A 45 -1.86 8.36 -10.61
C ASN A 45 -1.39 8.80 -9.21
N ARG A 46 -2.30 8.97 -8.25
CA ARG A 46 -1.94 9.31 -6.85
C ARG A 46 -1.13 8.20 -6.18
N LEU A 47 -1.42 6.94 -6.51
CA LEU A 47 -0.62 5.80 -6.04
C LEU A 47 0.54 5.54 -7.01
N SER A 48 1.47 6.51 -7.08
CA SER A 48 2.73 6.42 -7.82
C SER A 48 3.90 6.79 -6.90
N ASN A 49 5.11 6.34 -7.23
CA ASN A 49 6.33 6.65 -6.47
C ASN A 49 6.18 6.37 -4.96
N TYR A 50 5.68 5.18 -4.65
CA TYR A 50 5.42 4.74 -3.29
C TYR A 50 6.44 3.69 -2.87
N GLN A 51 6.60 3.52 -1.56
CA GLN A 51 7.45 2.50 -0.98
C GLN A 51 6.60 1.51 -0.19
N VAL A 52 6.98 0.24 -0.25
CA VAL A 52 6.42 -0.80 0.62
C VAL A 52 7.50 -1.28 1.56
N SER A 53 7.19 -1.25 2.85
CA SER A 53 8.11 -1.62 3.92
C SER A 53 7.46 -2.62 4.86
N ILE A 54 8.25 -3.60 5.34
CA ILE A 54 7.82 -4.60 6.32
C ILE A 54 8.75 -4.50 7.52
N SER A 55 8.18 -4.41 8.72
CA SER A 55 8.94 -4.40 9.97
C SER A 55 8.42 -5.44 10.95
N ASN A 56 9.34 -6.00 11.74
CA ASN A 56 9.04 -6.80 12.93
C ASN A 56 8.95 -5.93 14.20
N LYS A 57 9.03 -4.60 14.07
CA LYS A 57 9.01 -3.62 15.16
C LYS A 57 7.91 -2.60 14.90
N ALA A 58 7.16 -2.26 15.96
CA ALA A 58 6.03 -1.33 15.86
C ALA A 58 6.45 0.10 15.48
N ASP A 59 7.70 0.49 15.81
CA ASP A 59 8.26 1.81 15.51
C ASP A 59 8.90 1.91 14.12
N PHE A 60 8.91 0.81 13.34
CA PHE A 60 9.56 0.74 12.02
C PHE A 60 11.05 1.16 12.03
N SER A 61 11.72 1.07 13.20
CA SER A 61 13.15 1.37 13.33
C SER A 61 14.05 0.45 12.50
N THR A 62 13.55 -0.73 12.13
CA THR A 62 14.23 -1.71 11.27
C THR A 62 13.26 -2.27 10.25
N HIS A 63 13.75 -2.51 9.03
CA HIS A 63 12.96 -3.10 7.95
C HIS A 63 13.52 -4.47 7.59
N THR A 64 12.64 -5.47 7.49
CA THR A 64 12.98 -6.79 6.93
C THR A 64 12.81 -6.82 5.42
N TYR A 65 12.05 -5.88 4.88
CA TYR A 65 11.86 -5.66 3.45
C TYR A 65 11.53 -4.19 3.22
N GLN A 66 12.04 -3.65 2.12
CA GLN A 66 11.78 -2.29 1.66
C GLN A 66 11.98 -2.24 0.15
N GLN A 67 11.00 -1.77 -0.60
CA GLN A 67 11.10 -1.61 -2.05
C GLN A 67 10.33 -0.39 -2.54
N ASP A 68 10.98 0.37 -3.43
CA ASP A 68 10.37 1.49 -4.12
C ASP A 68 9.68 1.05 -5.41
N PHE A 69 8.49 1.61 -5.65
CA PHE A 69 7.67 1.36 -6.82
C PHE A 69 7.38 2.68 -7.54
N HIS A 70 7.90 2.78 -8.76
CA HIS A 70 7.70 3.95 -9.63
C HIS A 70 6.54 3.80 -10.62
N VAL A 71 5.86 2.65 -10.59
CA VAL A 71 4.72 2.35 -11.48
C VAL A 71 3.41 2.45 -10.73
N VAL A 72 2.39 2.97 -11.41
CA VAL A 72 1.01 2.97 -10.90
C VAL A 72 0.44 1.56 -11.01
N PRO A 73 -0.10 0.96 -9.94
CA PRO A 73 -0.83 -0.30 -10.05
C PRO A 73 -2.12 -0.08 -10.84
N ASP A 74 -2.35 -0.88 -11.87
CA ASP A 74 -3.56 -0.81 -12.71
C ASP A 74 -4.08 -2.22 -13.09
N PRO A 75 -5.18 -2.70 -12.52
CA PRO A 75 -5.78 -2.21 -11.27
C PRO A 75 -4.93 -2.61 -10.04
N LYS A 76 -3.95 -3.50 -10.22
CA LYS A 76 -3.17 -4.07 -9.11
C LYS A 76 -1.71 -4.35 -9.45
N LYS A 77 -0.88 -4.42 -8.40
CA LYS A 77 0.51 -4.88 -8.45
C LYS A 77 0.70 -6.00 -7.44
N SER A 78 1.29 -7.10 -7.89
CA SER A 78 1.64 -8.26 -7.05
C SER A 78 3.16 -8.42 -7.00
N PHE A 79 3.68 -8.78 -5.84
CA PHE A 79 5.10 -9.03 -5.61
C PHE A 79 5.27 -9.92 -4.37
N ASN A 80 6.45 -10.52 -4.24
CA ASN A 80 6.80 -11.48 -3.18
C ASN A 80 7.94 -10.92 -2.33
#